data_AF-A0A3F3PTV8-F1
#
_entry.id   AF-A0A3F3PTV8-F1
#
_cell.length_a   1.000
_cell.length_b   1.000
_cell.length_c   1.000
_cell.angle_alpha   90.00
_cell.angle_beta   90.00
_cell.angle_gamma   90.00
#
_symmetry.space_group_name_H-M   'P 1'
#
loop_
_entity.id
_entity.type
_entity.pdbx_description
1 polymer ?
#
loop_
_entity_poly.entity_id
_entity_poly.type
_entity_poly.pdbx_seq_one_letter_code
_entity_poly.pdbx_strand_id
1 'polypeptide(L)' 'MDLAYVLTILIPVGHPAHKANTSVEPDMIGFDGHEFSINESTPTDIRDALLAYFDSDATYADIPEEYRIYEVVENAEED' A
#
# COMPACT_ATOMS: atom_id res chain seq x y z
N MET A 1 -5.25 34.94 -6.04
CA MET A 1 -5.91 33.72 -5.52
C MET A 1 -5.19 32.57 -6.19
N ASP A 2 -4.08 32.20 -5.57
CA ASP A 2 -3.16 31.18 -6.07
C ASP A 2 -3.70 29.81 -5.64
N LEU A 3 -4.03 28.99 -6.63
CA LEU A 3 -4.09 27.55 -6.42
C LEU A 3 -3.32 26.88 -7.56
N ALA A 4 -1.99 27.01 -7.50
CA ALA A 4 -1.08 26.22 -8.30
C ALA A 4 -0.88 24.85 -7.64
N TYR A 5 -1.80 23.90 -7.88
CA TYR A 5 -1.49 22.48 -7.68
C TYR A 5 -0.77 21.97 -8.93
N VAL A 6 0.51 22.30 -9.04
CA VAL A 6 1.45 21.66 -9.97
C VAL A 6 2.43 20.82 -9.15
N LEU A 7 2.03 19.59 -8.80
CA LEU A 7 3.03 18.61 -8.36
C LEU A 7 3.62 17.95 -9.62
N THR A 8 4.38 18.74 -10.39
CA THR A 8 5.27 18.22 -11.42
C THR A 8 6.43 17.53 -10.72
N ILE A 9 6.47 16.20 -10.75
CA ILE A 9 7.64 15.44 -10.32
C ILE A 9 8.72 15.63 -11.40
N LEU A 10 9.47 16.72 -11.29
CA LEU A 10 10.62 17.03 -12.14
C LEU A 10 11.81 16.21 -11.65
N ILE A 11 12.11 15.06 -12.26
CA ILE A 11 13.36 14.33 -12.00
C ILE A 11 14.48 14.98 -12.84
N PRO A 12 15.52 15.60 -12.23
CA PRO A 12 16.62 16.18 -13.00
C PRO A 12 17.58 15.08 -13.48
N VAL A 13 17.92 15.12 -14.78
CA VAL A 13 19.02 14.33 -15.37
C VAL A 13 20.36 14.92 -14.91
N GLY A 14 21.10 14.16 -14.10
CA GLY A 14 22.45 14.53 -13.64
C GLY A 14 23.05 13.61 -12.55
N HIS A 15 23.52 12.43 -12.96
CA HIS A 15 24.64 11.58 -12.46
C HIS A 15 25.34 11.90 -11.09
N PRO A 16 25.91 10.93 -10.34
CA PRO A 16 25.55 9.53 -10.08
C PRO A 16 25.35 9.21 -8.56
N ALA A 17 24.80 8.04 -8.27
CA ALA A 17 24.85 7.37 -6.96
C ALA A 17 24.09 8.02 -5.79
N HIS A 18 22.76 8.03 -5.88
CA HIS A 18 21.96 7.59 -4.73
C HIS A 18 21.09 6.43 -5.20
N LYS A 19 21.72 5.25 -5.26
CA LYS A 19 21.04 3.97 -5.37
C LYS A 19 20.40 3.64 -4.02
N ALA A 20 19.61 4.58 -3.47
CA ALA A 20 18.65 4.27 -2.43
C ALA A 20 17.39 3.81 -3.16
N ASN A 21 17.53 2.67 -3.84
CA ASN A 21 16.40 1.81 -4.18
C ASN A 21 15.96 1.13 -2.86
N THR A 22 15.75 1.92 -1.81
CA THR A 22 14.99 1.48 -0.65
C THR A 22 13.56 1.56 -1.12
N SER A 23 13.20 0.59 -1.97
CA SER A 23 11.82 0.19 -2.19
C SER A 23 11.34 -0.17 -0.79
N VAL A 24 10.77 0.82 -0.11
CA VAL A 24 10.08 0.57 1.15
C VAL A 24 8.86 -0.22 0.73
N GLU A 25 8.94 -1.54 0.89
CA GLU A 25 7.77 -2.38 0.70
C GLU A 25 6.75 -1.91 1.75
N PRO A 26 5.51 -1.62 1.34
CA PRO A 26 4.49 -1.22 2.29
C PRO A 26 4.26 -2.36 3.29
N ASP A 27 4.15 -2.02 4.57
CA ASP A 27 3.86 -2.97 5.64
C ASP A 27 2.35 -3.17 5.84
N MET A 28 1.53 -2.28 5.27
CA MET A 28 0.07 -2.33 5.28
C MET A 28 -0.51 -1.83 3.95
N ILE A 29 -1.69 -2.34 3.60
CA ILE A 29 -2.39 -2.00 2.36
C ILE A 29 -3.88 -1.79 2.62
N GLY A 30 -4.44 -0.73 2.06
CA GLY A 30 -5.83 -0.34 2.29
C GLY A 30 -6.71 -0.63 1.07
N PHE A 31 -7.84 -1.30 1.29
CA PHE A 31 -8.87 -1.54 0.29
C PHE A 31 -10.21 -1.01 0.81
N ASP A 32 -10.77 0.01 0.15
CA ASP A 32 -12.09 0.55 0.49
C ASP A 32 -12.27 0.94 1.99
N GLY A 33 -11.19 1.39 2.64
CA GLY A 33 -11.19 1.71 4.08
C GLY A 33 -10.90 0.53 5.01
N HIS A 34 -10.68 -0.68 4.47
CA HIS A 34 -10.20 -1.83 5.22
C HIS A 34 -8.68 -1.96 5.08
N GLU A 35 -7.97 -2.00 6.20
CA GLU A 35 -6.51 -2.11 6.21
C GLU A 35 -6.09 -3.56 6.41
N PHE A 36 -5.08 -3.99 5.67
CA PHE A 36 -4.54 -5.35 5.74
C PHE A 36 -3.06 -5.30 6.06
N SER A 37 -2.66 -6.14 7.00
CA SER A 37 -1.25 -6.33 7.32
C SER A 37 -0.57 -7.10 6.19
N ILE A 38 0.50 -6.51 5.66
CA ILE A 38 1.40 -7.15 4.69
C ILE A 38 2.85 -7.12 5.21
N ASN A 39 3.03 -7.08 6.53
CA ASN A 39 4.34 -7.18 7.20
C ASN A 39 5.01 -8.55 6.93
N GLU A 40 6.27 -8.70 7.37
CA GLU A 40 7.04 -9.96 7.32
C GLU A 40 6.37 -11.17 8.02
N SER A 41 5.37 -10.93 8.87
CA SER A 41 4.55 -11.97 9.50
C SER A 41 3.48 -12.55 8.56
N THR A 42 3.19 -11.85 7.46
CA THR A 42 2.23 -12.27 6.44
C THR A 42 2.94 -13.13 5.40
N PRO A 43 2.38 -14.28 5.00
CA PRO A 43 3.03 -15.12 3.99
C PRO A 43 3.24 -14.35 2.69
N THR A 44 4.41 -14.50 2.08
CA THR A 44 4.79 -13.76 0.86
C THR A 44 3.80 -13.91 -0.28
N ASP A 45 3.21 -15.10 -0.45
CA ASP A 45 2.19 -15.35 -1.49
C ASP A 45 0.94 -14.48 -1.30
N ILE A 46 0.51 -14.27 -0.05
CA ILE A 46 -0.63 -13.40 0.30
C ILE A 46 -0.25 -11.95 0.08
N ARG A 47 0.98 -11.60 0.47
CA ARG A 47 1.54 -10.26 0.31
C ARG A 47 1.54 -9.83 -1.15
N ASP A 48 2.09 -10.67 -2.02
CA ASP A 48 2.18 -10.44 -3.47
C ASP A 48 0.78 -10.36 -4.10
N ALA A 49 -0.14 -11.23 -3.69
CA ALA A 49 -1.53 -11.17 -4.14
C ALA A 49 -2.20 -9.84 -3.77
N LEU A 50 -2.12 -9.40 -2.51
CA LEU A 50 -2.67 -8.12 -2.07
C LEU A 50 -2.03 -6.94 -2.80
N LEU A 51 -0.71 -6.95 -2.98
CA LEU A 51 0.00 -5.94 -3.79
C LEU A 51 -0.52 -5.91 -5.25
N ALA A 52 -0.74 -7.07 -5.86
CA ALA A 52 -1.27 -7.17 -7.22
C ALA A 52 -2.72 -6.65 -7.32
N TYR A 53 -3.56 -6.93 -6.32
CA TYR A 53 -4.90 -6.37 -6.22
C TYR A 53 -4.89 -4.85 -6.14
N PHE A 54 -3.99 -4.29 -5.32
CA PHE A 54 -3.85 -2.85 -5.18
C PHE A 54 -3.32 -2.17 -6.44
N ASP A 55 -2.34 -2.78 -7.12
CA ASP A 55 -1.85 -2.30 -8.43
C ASP A 55 -2.96 -2.36 -9.50
N SER A 56 -3.88 -3.31 -9.37
CA SER A 56 -5.03 -3.51 -10.26
C SER A 56 -6.27 -2.68 -9.89
N ASP A 57 -6.19 -1.75 -8.92
CA ASP A 57 -7.33 -0.96 -8.42
C ASP A 57 -8.50 -1.82 -7.89
N ALA A 58 -8.18 -2.99 -7.31
CA ALA A 58 -9.17 -3.88 -6.73
C ALA A 58 -9.81 -3.29 -5.46
N THR A 59 -11.00 -3.77 -5.12
CA THR A 59 -11.75 -3.34 -3.93
C THR A 59 -11.85 -4.46 -2.91
N TYR A 60 -12.28 -4.15 -1.68
CA TYR A 60 -12.49 -5.15 -0.63
C TYR A 60 -13.41 -6.31 -1.04
N ALA A 61 -14.36 -6.05 -1.94
CA ALA A 61 -15.25 -7.07 -2.49
C ALA A 61 -14.52 -8.11 -3.35
N ASP A 62 -13.40 -7.74 -3.97
CA ASP A 62 -12.55 -8.61 -4.79
C ASP A 62 -11.57 -9.43 -3.94
N ILE A 63 -11.24 -8.93 -2.74
CA ILE A 63 -10.37 -9.62 -1.78
C ILE A 63 -11.10 -10.86 -1.23
N PRO A 64 -10.56 -12.07 -1.45
CA PRO A 64 -11.17 -13.30 -0.93
C PRO A 64 -11.18 -13.31 0.60
N GLU A 65 -12.20 -13.95 1.16
CA GLU A 65 -12.39 -14.06 2.61
C GLU A 65 -11.21 -14.71 3.35
N GLU A 66 -10.43 -15.55 2.67
CA GLU A 66 -9.20 -16.14 3.20
C GLU A 66 -8.15 -15.07 3.55
N TYR A 67 -8.11 -13.94 2.83
CA TYR A 67 -7.17 -12.84 3.11
C TYR A 67 -7.71 -11.85 4.15
N ARG A 68 -9.02 -11.86 4.40
CA ARG A 68 -9.67 -11.01 5.43
C ARG A 68 -9.25 -11.37 6.85
N ILE A 69 -8.63 -12.53 7.06
CA ILE A 69 -8.03 -12.87 8.37
C ILE A 69 -6.83 -11.97 8.72
N TYR A 70 -6.23 -11.32 7.71
CA TYR A 70 -5.12 -10.37 7.86
C TYR A 70 -5.59 -8.91 7.91
N GLU A 71 -6.90 -8.70 7.89
CA GLU A 71 -7.49 -7.38 8.08
C GLU A 71 -7.15 -6.88 9.49
N VAL A 72 -6.50 -5.72 9.54
CA VAL A 72 -6.25 -4.98 10.77
C VAL A 72 -7.55 -4.29 11.12
N VAL A 73 -8.37 -4.96 11.89
CA VAL A 73 -9.51 -4.32 12.52
C VAL A 73 -8.92 -3.40 13.58
N GLU A 74 -8.79 -2.10 13.26
CA GLU A 74 -8.71 -1.06 14.30
C GLU A 74 -9.98 -1.23 15.13
N ASN A 75 -9.87 -1.97 16.22
CA ASN A 75 -10.88 -1.98 17.25
C ASN A 75 -10.78 -0.58 17.84
N ALA A 76 -11.57 0.34 17.30
CA ALA A 76 -11.88 1.58 17.98
C ALA A 76 -12.48 1.17 19.32
N GLU A 77 -11.63 1.16 20.34
CA GLU A 77 -12.00 1.00 21.74
C GLU A 77 -12.82 2.25 22.09
N GLU A 78 -14.10 2.27 21.74
CA GLU A 78 -15.07 3.18 22.35
C GLU A 78 -15.36 2.64 23.76
N ASP A 79 -14.60 3.10 24.76
CA ASP A 79 -15.12 3.79 25.98
C ASP A 79 -13.98 4.29 26.89
#